data_AF-A0A8J6L0Z6-F1
#
_entry.id   AF-A0A8J6L0Z6-F1
#
_cell.length_a   1.000
_cell.length_b   1.000
_cell.length_c   1.000
_cell.angle_alpha   90.00
_cell.angle_beta   90.00
_cell.angle_gamma   90.00
#
_symmetry.space_group_name_H-M   'P 1'
#
loop_
_entity.id
_entity.type
_entity.pdbx_description
1 polymer ?
#
loop_
_entity_poly.entity_id
_entity_poly.type
_entity_poly.pdbx_seq_one_letter_code
_entity_poly.pdbx_strand_id
1 'polypeptide(L)'
;MVLLVQQQGDPFGLPGFSPPRISLAGLSGPAPSHAGLPLSERLRLDAAALGALPALLDAVRRHQAELNPRAPRLLRSLEDAARQARALGAALETVLAALGAAARGPGAEPPATTTLSTANGTPGVFSAKLLGLHVCGLYGEWVSRTEGDLSQLVPGGVA
;
A
#
# COMPACT_ATOMS: atom_id res chain seq x y z
N MET A 1 2.84 -7.34 9.95
CA MET A 1 3.58 -6.07 10.17
C MET A 1 4.18 -5.89 11.57
N VAL A 2 3.63 -6.49 12.62
CA VAL A 2 4.14 -6.37 14.02
C VAL A 2 5.63 -6.72 14.18
N LEU A 3 6.15 -7.58 13.30
CA LEU A 3 7.57 -7.96 13.27
C LEU A 3 8.53 -6.81 12.91
N LEU A 4 8.09 -5.78 12.17
CA LEU A 4 8.97 -4.67 11.79
C LEU A 4 9.34 -3.84 13.03
N VAL A 5 8.35 -3.46 13.85
CA VAL A 5 8.54 -2.67 15.07
C VAL A 5 9.44 -3.41 16.06
N GLN A 6 9.20 -4.71 16.25
CA GLN A 6 9.98 -5.55 17.18
C GLN A 6 11.45 -5.73 16.77
N GLN A 7 11.80 -5.51 15.51
CA GLN A 7 13.16 -5.69 14.99
C GLN A 7 13.91 -4.36 14.80
N GLN A 8 13.26 -3.22 15.03
CA GLN A 8 13.88 -1.91 14.83
C GLN A 8 14.72 -1.43 16.03
N GLY A 9 14.56 -2.02 17.22
CA GLY A 9 15.26 -1.61 18.43
C GLY A 9 14.90 -0.18 18.87
N ASP A 10 15.60 0.36 19.87
CA ASP A 10 15.33 1.72 20.36
C ASP A 10 15.64 2.78 19.28
N PRO A 11 14.83 3.85 19.17
CA PRO A 11 13.64 4.19 19.98
C PRO A 11 12.30 3.60 19.49
N PHE A 12 12.28 2.86 18.36
CA PHE A 12 11.05 2.35 17.75
C PHE A 12 10.40 1.18 18.50
N GLY A 13 11.19 0.48 19.33
CA GLY A 13 10.70 -0.58 20.22
C GLY A 13 10.20 -0.07 21.59
N LEU A 14 10.34 1.22 21.89
CA LEU A 14 9.92 1.78 23.18
C LEU A 14 8.38 1.96 23.22
N PRO A 15 7.70 1.51 24.28
CA PRO A 15 6.28 1.79 24.46
C PRO A 15 6.04 3.31 24.57
N GLY A 16 5.17 3.85 23.74
CA GLY A 16 4.81 5.28 23.72
C GLY A 16 5.59 6.13 22.71
N PHE A 17 6.57 5.56 21.99
CA PHE A 17 7.21 6.27 20.88
C PHE A 17 6.21 6.46 19.72
N SER A 18 5.89 7.72 19.40
CA SER A 18 5.17 8.08 18.17
C SER A 18 6.19 8.55 17.12
N PRO A 19 6.41 7.77 16.05
CA PRO A 19 7.31 8.16 14.99
C PRO A 19 6.80 9.40 14.26
N PRO A 20 7.70 10.30 13.81
CA PRO A 20 7.30 11.45 13.01
C PRO A 20 6.64 11.02 11.71
N ARG A 21 5.50 11.65 11.35
CA ARG A 21 4.82 11.37 10.09
C ARG A 21 5.62 11.97 8.94
N ILE A 22 6.04 11.13 8.01
CA ILE A 22 6.69 11.55 6.76
C ILE A 22 5.65 11.56 5.65
N SER A 23 5.74 12.54 4.74
CA SER A 23 4.97 12.53 3.50
C SER A 23 5.84 11.87 2.43
N LEU A 24 5.43 10.69 1.94
CA LEU A 24 6.03 10.09 0.76
C LEU A 24 5.50 10.80 -0.48
N ALA A 25 6.43 11.28 -1.32
CA ALA A 25 6.04 11.84 -2.62
C ALA A 25 5.31 10.77 -3.44
N GLY A 26 4.02 10.98 -3.67
CA GLY A 26 3.19 10.13 -4.53
C GLY A 26 2.29 9.10 -3.83
N LEU A 27 2.35 8.93 -2.51
CA LEU A 27 1.39 8.07 -1.81
C LEU A 27 1.13 8.54 -0.37
N SER A 28 -0.12 8.93 -0.10
CA SER A 28 -0.63 9.25 1.24
C SER A 28 -1.62 8.18 1.68
N GLY A 29 -1.92 8.13 2.98
CA GLY A 29 -3.02 7.30 3.49
C GLY A 29 -4.38 7.76 2.92
N PRO A 30 -5.40 6.90 2.93
CA PRO A 30 -6.73 7.25 2.44
C PRO A 30 -7.28 8.46 3.20
N ALA A 31 -7.64 9.52 2.48
CA ALA A 31 -8.16 10.75 3.09
C ALA A 31 -9.51 10.49 3.78
N PRO A 32 -9.87 11.26 4.84
CA PRO A 32 -11.18 11.12 5.49
C PRO A 32 -12.35 11.28 4.51
N SER A 33 -12.19 12.15 3.51
CA SER A 33 -13.18 12.39 2.45
C SER A 33 -13.40 11.19 1.53
N HIS A 34 -12.50 10.19 1.51
CA HIS A 34 -12.62 9.01 0.66
C HIS A 34 -13.95 8.28 0.89
N ALA A 35 -14.46 8.24 2.13
CA ALA A 35 -15.71 7.54 2.45
C ALA A 35 -16.94 8.19 1.80
N GLY A 36 -16.88 9.48 1.48
CA GLY A 36 -17.96 10.21 0.83
C GLY A 36 -17.98 10.07 -0.69
N LEU A 37 -16.96 9.42 -1.28
CA LEU A 37 -16.87 9.25 -2.73
C LEU A 37 -17.75 8.09 -3.23
N PRO A 38 -18.25 8.18 -4.48
CA PRO A 38 -18.88 7.04 -5.15
C PRO A 38 -17.99 5.80 -5.10
N LEU A 39 -18.60 4.61 -4.95
CA LEU A 39 -17.85 3.36 -4.81
C LEU A 39 -16.87 3.11 -5.97
N SER A 40 -17.27 3.41 -7.20
CA SER A 40 -16.39 3.28 -8.37
C SER A 40 -15.18 4.21 -8.33
N GLU A 41 -15.32 5.40 -7.74
CA GLU A 41 -14.22 6.36 -7.56
C GLU A 41 -13.30 5.93 -6.43
N ARG A 42 -13.86 5.41 -5.32
CA ARG A 42 -13.10 4.79 -4.23
C ARG A 42 -12.23 3.65 -4.72
N LEU A 43 -12.81 2.70 -5.47
CA LEU A 43 -12.07 1.55 -6.01
C LEU A 43 -10.97 1.95 -7.00
N ARG A 44 -11.12 3.06 -7.73
CA ARG A 44 -10.04 3.61 -8.59
C ARG A 44 -8.88 4.17 -7.77
N LEU A 45 -9.18 4.88 -6.68
CA LEU A 45 -8.15 5.39 -5.77
C LEU A 45 -7.42 4.23 -5.08
N ASP A 46 -8.16 3.21 -4.66
CA ASP A 46 -7.61 1.98 -4.10
C ASP A 46 -6.66 1.26 -5.08
N ALA A 47 -7.09 1.09 -6.34
CA ALA A 47 -6.27 0.46 -7.39
C ALA A 47 -4.98 1.25 -7.64
N ALA A 48 -5.07 2.59 -7.72
CA ALA A 48 -3.89 3.44 -7.89
C ALA A 48 -2.92 3.33 -6.71
N ALA A 49 -3.43 3.30 -5.47
CA ALA A 49 -2.61 3.15 -4.27
C ALA A 49 -1.92 1.77 -4.22
N LEU A 50 -2.67 0.71 -4.49
CA LEU A 50 -2.16 -0.67 -4.55
C LEU A 50 -1.19 -0.90 -5.72
N GLY A 51 -1.29 -0.12 -6.79
CA GLY A 51 -0.31 -0.11 -7.89
C GLY A 51 1.03 0.51 -7.49
N ALA A 52 1.04 1.51 -6.60
CA ALA A 52 2.25 2.20 -6.15
C ALA A 52 2.97 1.48 -4.99
N LEU A 53 2.22 0.83 -4.10
CA LEU A 53 2.74 0.16 -2.89
C LEU A 53 3.84 -0.90 -3.13
N PRO A 54 3.79 -1.76 -4.17
CA PRO A 54 4.79 -2.81 -4.37
C PRO A 54 6.21 -2.26 -4.53
N ALA A 55 6.38 -1.18 -5.29
CA ALA A 55 7.70 -0.56 -5.49
C ALA A 55 8.27 0.01 -4.18
N LEU A 56 7.41 0.57 -3.34
CA LEU A 56 7.78 1.08 -2.02
C LEU A 56 8.16 -0.05 -1.05
N LEU A 57 7.38 -1.13 -1.02
CA LEU A 57 7.65 -2.32 -0.21
C LEU A 57 8.98 -3.00 -0.62
N ASP A 58 9.26 -3.07 -1.93
CA ASP A 58 10.53 -3.59 -2.45
C ASP A 58 11.72 -2.67 -2.11
N ALA A 59 11.53 -1.35 -2.13
CA ALA A 59 12.54 -0.41 -1.65
C ALA A 59 12.83 -0.62 -0.16
N VAL A 60 11.79 -0.73 0.68
CA VAL A 60 11.94 -1.01 2.12
C VAL A 60 12.65 -2.35 2.33
N ARG A 61 12.30 -3.40 1.59
CA ARG A 61 12.95 -4.71 1.69
C ARG A 61 14.45 -4.62 1.41
N ARG A 62 14.87 -3.90 0.37
CA ARG A 62 16.30 -3.69 0.05
C ARG A 62 17.03 -2.99 1.20
N HIS A 63 16.46 -1.90 1.71
CA HIS A 63 17.04 -1.20 2.87
C HIS A 63 17.12 -2.09 4.12
N GLN A 64 16.09 -2.91 4.38
CA GLN A 64 16.09 -3.83 5.52
C GLN A 64 17.08 -4.98 5.34
N ALA A 65 17.39 -5.40 4.10
CA ALA A 65 18.40 -6.42 3.85
C ALA A 65 19.81 -5.91 4.19
N GLU A 66 20.08 -4.63 3.93
CA GLU A 66 21.34 -3.97 4.30
C GLU A 66 21.44 -3.74 5.81
N LEU A 67 20.36 -3.28 6.46
CA LEU A 67 20.36 -2.93 7.89
C LEU A 67 20.24 -4.15 8.81
N ASN A 68 19.45 -5.14 8.41
CA ASN A 68 19.08 -6.30 9.23
C ASN A 68 19.25 -7.61 8.42
N PRO A 69 20.46 -7.96 7.97
CA PRO A 69 20.70 -9.14 7.14
C PRO A 69 20.32 -10.46 7.83
N ARG A 70 20.23 -10.46 9.17
CA ARG A 70 19.83 -11.62 9.98
C ARG A 70 18.31 -11.73 10.21
N ALA A 71 17.49 -10.94 9.53
CA ALA A 71 16.03 -10.95 9.67
C ALA A 71 15.30 -11.52 8.42
N PRO A 72 15.55 -12.78 7.98
CA PRO A 72 14.98 -13.31 6.74
C PRO A 72 13.45 -13.44 6.77
N ARG A 73 12.85 -13.57 7.96
CA ARG A 73 11.39 -13.58 8.11
C ARG A 73 10.77 -12.22 7.77
N LEU A 74 11.45 -11.12 8.13
CA LEU A 74 11.00 -9.78 7.79
C LEU A 74 11.07 -9.54 6.28
N LEU A 75 12.20 -9.91 5.66
CA LEU A 75 12.39 -9.73 4.22
C LEU A 75 11.35 -10.50 3.41
N ARG A 76 11.06 -11.75 3.79
CA ARG A 76 9.97 -12.55 3.19
C ARG A 76 8.61 -11.90 3.38
N SER A 77 8.29 -11.42 4.59
CA SER A 77 7.01 -10.75 4.84
C SER A 77 6.81 -9.49 4.00
N LEU A 78 7.88 -8.73 3.72
CA LEU A 78 7.81 -7.54 2.85
C LEU A 78 7.60 -7.93 1.38
N GLU A 79 8.26 -9.00 0.94
CA GLU A 79 8.07 -9.56 -0.40
C GLU A 79 6.66 -10.12 -0.60
N ASP A 80 6.13 -10.83 0.40
CA ASP A 80 4.75 -11.33 0.42
C ASP A 80 3.75 -10.18 0.34
N ALA A 81 3.93 -9.13 1.14
CA ALA A 81 3.09 -7.94 1.09
C ALA A 81 3.13 -7.26 -0.29
N ALA A 82 4.30 -7.15 -0.91
CA ALA A 82 4.43 -6.57 -2.25
C ALA A 82 3.71 -7.43 -3.31
N ARG A 83 3.75 -8.76 -3.20
CA ARG A 83 3.00 -9.67 -4.08
C ARG A 83 1.49 -9.55 -3.87
N GLN A 84 1.04 -9.51 -2.61
CA GLN A 84 -0.36 -9.33 -2.25
C GLN A 84 -0.92 -8.01 -2.77
N ALA A 85 -0.19 -6.90 -2.60
CA ALA A 85 -0.59 -5.59 -3.12
C ALA A 85 -0.78 -5.60 -4.66
N ARG A 86 0.16 -6.20 -5.40
CA ARG A 86 0.04 -6.36 -6.87
C ARG A 86 -1.19 -7.17 -7.25
N ALA A 87 -1.40 -8.30 -6.59
CA ALA A 87 -2.53 -9.18 -6.88
C ALA A 87 -3.86 -8.49 -6.61
N LEU A 88 -3.97 -7.77 -5.48
CA LEU A 88 -5.17 -7.02 -5.13
C LEU A 88 -5.42 -5.87 -6.11
N GLY A 89 -4.40 -5.10 -6.47
CA GLY A 89 -4.51 -4.05 -7.48
C GLY A 89 -5.01 -4.59 -8.83
N ALA A 90 -4.46 -5.69 -9.31
CA ALA A 90 -4.92 -6.34 -10.56
C ALA A 90 -6.37 -6.85 -10.47
N ALA A 91 -6.76 -7.38 -9.30
CA ALA A 91 -8.14 -7.79 -9.06
C ALA A 91 -9.11 -6.58 -9.10
N LEU A 92 -8.72 -5.45 -8.51
CA LEU A 92 -9.53 -4.22 -8.56
C LEU A 92 -9.67 -3.68 -9.98
N GLU A 93 -8.60 -3.67 -10.77
CA GLU A 93 -8.68 -3.29 -12.19
C GLU A 93 -9.67 -4.19 -12.95
N THR A 94 -9.68 -5.49 -12.65
CA THR A 94 -10.64 -6.44 -13.24
C THR A 94 -12.09 -6.12 -12.83
N VAL A 95 -12.32 -5.82 -11.55
CA VAL A 95 -13.66 -5.42 -11.04
C VAL A 95 -14.11 -4.11 -11.67
N LEU A 96 -13.23 -3.11 -11.74
CA LEU A 96 -13.50 -1.83 -12.39
C LEU A 96 -13.80 -1.99 -13.88
N ALA A 97 -13.06 -2.86 -14.58
CA ALA A 97 -13.32 -3.20 -15.97
C ALA A 97 -14.68 -3.89 -16.13
N ALA A 98 -15.05 -4.80 -15.25
CA ALA A 98 -16.36 -5.47 -15.27
C ALA A 98 -17.52 -4.48 -15.03
N LEU A 99 -17.38 -3.60 -14.03
CA LEU A 99 -18.35 -2.51 -13.76
C LEU A 99 -18.43 -1.54 -14.94
N GLY A 100 -17.30 -1.24 -15.58
CA GLY A 100 -17.21 -0.39 -16.76
C GLY A 100 -17.80 -1.03 -18.02
N ALA A 101 -17.59 -2.33 -18.24
CA ALA A 101 -18.16 -3.10 -19.35
C ALA A 101 -19.68 -3.25 -19.20
N ALA A 102 -20.18 -3.39 -17.97
CA ALA A 102 -21.62 -3.32 -17.69
C ALA A 102 -22.22 -1.93 -17.99
N ALA A 103 -21.40 -0.87 -17.96
CA ALA A 103 -21.81 0.51 -18.20
C ALA A 103 -21.51 1.04 -19.62
N ARG A 104 -20.69 0.35 -20.42
CA ARG A 104 -20.11 0.87 -21.67
C ARG A 104 -20.28 -0.13 -22.82
N GLY A 105 -21.17 0.22 -23.77
CA GLY A 105 -21.09 -0.27 -25.15
C GLY A 105 -19.74 0.12 -25.81
N PRO A 106 -19.37 -0.47 -26.95
CA PRO A 106 -17.99 -0.59 -27.41
C PRO A 106 -17.34 0.78 -27.65
N GLY A 107 -16.24 1.03 -26.96
CA GLY A 107 -15.36 2.16 -27.22
C GLY A 107 -14.82 2.80 -25.95
N ALA A 108 -13.62 2.39 -25.54
CA ALA A 108 -12.70 3.28 -24.85
C ALA A 108 -11.25 2.80 -24.96
N GLU A 109 -10.45 3.72 -25.48
CA GLU A 109 -8.99 3.80 -25.53
C GLU A 109 -8.36 3.78 -24.10
N PRO A 110 -7.09 3.32 -23.94
CA PRO A 110 -6.49 3.12 -22.62
C PRO A 110 -5.84 4.40 -22.05
N PRO A 111 -5.79 4.58 -20.71
CA PRO A 111 -5.15 5.73 -20.10
C PRO A 111 -3.63 5.54 -19.91
N ALA A 112 -2.94 6.68 -19.84
CA ALA A 112 -1.49 6.81 -19.75
C ALA A 112 -0.89 6.31 -18.42
N THR A 113 0.30 5.73 -18.52
CA THR A 113 1.10 5.18 -17.42
C THR A 113 1.79 6.29 -16.63
N THR A 114 1.53 6.36 -15.33
CA THR A 114 2.26 7.26 -14.41
C THR A 114 3.58 6.63 -13.99
N THR A 115 4.70 7.29 -14.30
CA THR A 115 6.04 6.89 -13.85
C THR A 115 6.34 7.44 -12.46
N LEU A 116 6.63 6.56 -11.50
CA LEU A 116 7.20 6.96 -10.21
C LEU A 116 8.71 7.22 -10.37
N SER A 117 9.12 8.47 -10.11
CA SER A 117 10.53 8.85 -9.96
C SER A 117 10.94 8.68 -8.50
N THR A 118 11.89 7.79 -8.23
CA THR A 118 12.46 7.60 -6.89
C THR A 118 13.73 8.45 -6.79
N ALA A 119 13.67 9.53 -6.02
CA ALA A 119 14.82 10.36 -5.74
C ALA A 119 15.86 9.55 -4.93
N ASN A 120 17.03 9.34 -5.55
CA ASN A 120 18.16 8.64 -4.96
C ASN A 120 18.83 9.52 -3.89
N GLY A 121 18.66 9.12 -2.63
CA GLY A 121 19.56 9.49 -1.54
C GLY A 121 19.56 8.34 -0.57
N THR A 122 20.73 7.88 -0.13
CA THR A 122 20.86 6.88 0.94
C THR A 122 20.23 7.45 2.20
N PRO A 123 19.07 6.94 2.65
CA PRO A 123 18.48 7.40 3.89
C PRO A 123 19.37 6.93 5.04
N GLY A 124 19.66 7.81 5.99
CA GLY A 124 20.29 7.40 7.25
C GLY A 124 19.48 6.29 7.91
N VAL A 125 20.12 5.47 8.76
CA VAL A 125 19.50 4.27 9.39
C VAL A 125 18.14 4.58 10.02
N PHE A 126 18.01 5.74 10.69
CA PHE A 126 16.74 6.22 11.25
C PHE A 126 15.67 6.48 10.18
N SER A 127 16.03 7.20 9.10
CA SER A 127 15.14 7.49 7.98
C SER A 127 14.69 6.22 7.24
N ALA A 128 15.56 5.23 7.10
CA ALA A 128 15.23 3.94 6.50
C ALA A 128 14.25 3.12 7.37
N LYS A 129 14.44 3.16 8.70
CA LYS A 129 13.51 2.54 9.66
C LYS A 129 12.14 3.24 9.65
N LEU A 130 12.15 4.58 9.65
CA LEU A 130 10.95 5.41 9.60
C LEU A 130 10.18 5.20 8.28
N LEU A 131 10.89 5.14 7.16
CA LEU A 131 10.34 4.82 5.85
C LEU A 131 9.65 3.45 5.87
N GLY A 132 10.34 2.43 6.40
CA GLY A 132 9.79 1.09 6.52
C GLY A 132 8.50 1.07 7.33
N LEU A 133 8.48 1.75 8.48
CA LEU A 133 7.30 1.81 9.34
C LEU A 133 6.13 2.48 8.64
N HIS A 134 6.40 3.61 7.97
CA HIS A 134 5.36 4.38 7.30
C HIS A 134 4.76 3.65 6.09
N VAL A 135 5.59 3.12 5.18
CA VAL A 135 5.13 2.34 4.00
C VAL A 135 4.26 1.16 4.42
N CYS A 136 4.65 0.51 5.52
CA CYS A 136 3.93 -0.64 6.03
C CYS A 136 2.60 -0.28 6.72
N GLY A 137 2.54 0.89 7.36
CA GLY A 137 1.28 1.47 7.83
C GLY A 137 0.34 1.77 6.67
N LEU A 138 0.85 2.43 5.62
CA LEU A 138 0.09 2.72 4.41
C LEU A 138 -0.45 1.45 3.75
N TYR A 139 0.37 0.39 3.65
CA TYR A 139 -0.09 -0.91 3.15
C TYR A 139 -1.28 -1.44 3.94
N GLY A 140 -1.20 -1.43 5.28
CA GLY A 140 -2.28 -1.90 6.15
C GLY A 140 -3.56 -1.07 6.03
N GLU A 141 -3.42 0.26 5.98
CA GLU A 141 -4.54 1.19 5.81
C GLU A 141 -5.26 0.99 4.48
N TRP A 142 -4.51 0.94 3.37
CA TRP A 142 -5.10 0.75 2.03
C TRP A 142 -5.72 -0.63 1.85
N VAL A 143 -5.09 -1.71 2.34
CA VAL A 143 -5.70 -3.05 2.29
C VAL A 143 -7.01 -3.11 3.07
N SER A 144 -7.02 -2.59 4.30
CA SER A 144 -8.23 -2.58 5.14
C SER A 144 -9.35 -1.73 4.51
N ARG A 145 -8.97 -0.63 3.85
CA ARG A 145 -9.90 0.23 3.14
C ARG A 145 -10.51 -0.46 1.94
N THR A 146 -9.68 -1.08 1.12
CA THR A 146 -10.12 -1.85 -0.05
C THR A 146 -11.02 -3.02 0.31
N GLU A 147 -10.71 -3.73 1.40
CA GLU A 147 -11.61 -4.77 1.91
C GLU A 147 -12.98 -4.21 2.28
N GLY A 148 -13.02 -3.07 2.99
CA GLY A 148 -14.26 -2.37 3.32
C GLY A 148 -15.05 -1.89 2.09
N ASP A 149 -14.36 -1.39 1.07
CA ASP A 149 -15.01 -0.93 -0.17
C ASP A 149 -15.52 -2.11 -1.02
N LEU A 150 -14.75 -3.20 -1.11
CA LEU A 150 -15.17 -4.45 -1.78
C LEU A 150 -16.35 -5.11 -1.06
N SER A 151 -16.43 -5.04 0.27
CA SER A 151 -17.55 -5.61 1.04
C SER A 151 -18.90 -4.98 0.65
N GLN A 152 -18.90 -3.75 0.14
CA GLN A 152 -20.10 -3.05 -0.32
C GLN A 152 -20.57 -3.50 -1.71
N LEU A 153 -19.74 -4.25 -2.46
CA LEU A 153 -20.12 -4.88 -3.73
C LEU A 153 -20.84 -6.21 -3.52
N VAL A 154 -20.64 -6.85 -2.36
CA VAL A 154 -21.29 -8.13 -2.04
C VAL A 154 -22.69 -7.81 -1.48
N PRO A 155 -23.78 -8.27 -2.11
CA PRO A 155 -25.11 -8.03 -1.59
C PRO A 155 -25.34 -8.84 -0.32
N GLY A 156 -25.27 -8.18 0.84
CA GLY A 156 -25.77 -8.67 2.13
C GLY A 156 -25.01 -9.86 2.73
N GLY A 157 -24.57 -9.70 3.97
CA GLY A 157 -24.01 -10.80 4.76
C GLY A 157 -24.95 -12.00 4.79
N VAL A 158 -24.34 -13.18 4.85
CA VAL A 158 -25.03 -14.39 5.29
C VAL A 158 -25.72 -14.07 6.63
N ALA A 159 -27.03 -14.30 6.65
CA ALA A 159 -27.94 -14.07 7.76
C ALA A 159 -27.53 -14.87 9.02
#